data_AF-A0A9W4DQK0-F1
#
_entry.id   AF-A0A9W4DQK0-F1
#
_cell.length_a   1.000
_cell.length_b   1.000
_cell.length_c   1.000
_cell.angle_alpha   90.00
_cell.angle_beta   90.00
_cell.angle_gamma   90.00
#
_symmetry.space_group_name_H-M   'P 1'
#
loop_
_entity.id
_entity.type
_entity.pdbx_description
1 polymer ?
#
loop_
_entity_poly.entity_id
_entity_poly.type
_entity_poly.pdbx_seq_one_letter_code
_entity_poly.pdbx_strand_id
1 'polypeptide(L)' 'MSTVDDLGPLDVSERLRCCICGDDTTDADDYVQLTLTADGSDAQQALGAHAEHLNQALAPGFTVEVHLM' A
#
# COMPACT_ATOMS: atom_id res chain seq x y z
N MET A 1 18.95 16.14 -12.92
CA MET A 1 18.68 15.68 -11.55
C MET A 1 17.19 15.42 -11.51
N SER A 2 16.80 14.15 -11.65
CA SER A 2 15.40 13.74 -11.84
C SER A 2 14.65 13.88 -10.53
N THR A 3 13.48 14.49 -10.60
CA THR A 3 12.57 14.79 -9.50
C THR A 3 12.00 13.50 -8.92
N VAL A 4 12.43 13.15 -7.71
CA VAL A 4 11.83 12.08 -6.89
C VAL A 4 10.49 12.51 -6.24
N ASP A 5 9.91 13.60 -6.72
CA ASP A 5 8.75 14.31 -6.13
C ASP A 5 7.39 13.89 -6.72
N ASP A 6 7.34 12.89 -7.60
CA ASP A 6 6.09 12.40 -8.22
C ASP A 6 5.84 10.92 -7.92
N LEU A 7 6.06 10.48 -6.67
CA LEU A 7 5.69 9.14 -6.22
C LEU A 7 4.29 9.17 -5.62
N GLY A 8 3.31 9.56 -6.43
CA GLY A 8 1.92 9.25 -6.14
C GLY A 8 1.72 7.72 -6.10
N PRO A 9 0.67 7.22 -5.42
CA PRO A 9 0.32 5.81 -5.52
C PRO A 9 0.19 5.44 -7.00
N LEU A 10 0.83 4.32 -7.40
CA LEU A 10 0.71 3.81 -8.75
C LEU A 10 -0.77 3.60 -9.09
N ASP A 11 -1.22 4.06 -10.25
CA ASP A 11 -2.61 3.84 -10.64
C ASP A 11 -2.85 2.35 -10.90
N VAL A 12 -3.75 1.75 -10.12
CA VAL A 12 -4.14 0.34 -10.26
C VAL A 12 -5.59 0.27 -10.70
N SER A 13 -5.86 -0.48 -11.77
CA SER A 13 -7.21 -0.61 -12.33
C SER A 13 -8.20 -1.30 -11.40
N GLU A 14 -7.69 -2.09 -10.44
CA GLU A 14 -8.46 -2.94 -9.53
C GLU A 14 -7.79 -2.99 -8.17
N ARG A 15 -8.57 -3.24 -7.11
CA ARG A 15 -8.03 -3.47 -5.78
C ARG A 15 -7.18 -4.75 -5.77
N LEU A 16 -5.97 -4.63 -5.23
CA LEU A 16 -5.04 -5.76 -5.10
C LEU A 16 -5.30 -6.53 -3.80
N ARG A 17 -5.12 -7.85 -3.83
CA ARG A 17 -5.18 -8.70 -2.63
C ARG A 17 -4.26 -8.19 -1.52
N CYS A 18 -4.64 -8.47 -0.28
CA CYS A 18 -3.84 -8.11 0.86
C CYS A 18 -2.49 -8.85 0.84
N CYS A 19 -1.39 -8.13 0.77
CA CYS A 19 -0.05 -8.71 0.73
C CYS A 19 0.42 -9.32 2.07
N ILE A 20 -0.41 -9.25 3.12
CA ILE A 20 -0.10 -9.77 4.46
C ILE A 20 -0.88 -11.05 4.74
N CYS A 21 -2.22 -11.04 4.63
CA CYS A 21 -3.03 -12.25 4.84
C CYS A 21 -3.28 -13.06 3.56
N GLY A 22 -3.11 -12.47 2.37
CA GLY A 22 -3.36 -13.12 1.08
C GLY A 22 -4.82 -13.10 0.62
N ASP A 23 -5.74 -12.62 1.46
CA ASP A 23 -7.17 -12.55 1.16
C ASP A 23 -7.53 -11.39 0.23
N ASP A 24 -8.75 -11.48 -0.31
CA ASP A 24 -9.31 -10.46 -1.19
C ASP A 24 -9.60 -9.15 -0.45
N THR A 25 -9.56 -8.03 -1.17
CA THR A 25 -9.78 -6.67 -0.64
C THR A 25 -10.89 -5.92 -1.38
N THR A 26 -11.56 -6.57 -2.34
CA THR A 26 -12.60 -5.94 -3.18
C THR A 26 -13.60 -5.16 -2.35
N ASP A 27 -14.13 -5.76 -1.28
CA ASP A 27 -15.15 -5.17 -0.40
C ASP A 27 -14.59 -4.66 0.94
N ALA A 28 -13.27 -4.53 1.07
CA ALA A 28 -12.64 -4.09 2.31
C ALA A 28 -12.82 -2.57 2.50
N ASP A 29 -13.49 -2.18 3.58
CA ASP A 29 -13.64 -0.77 3.95
C ASP A 29 -12.31 -0.11 4.36
N ASP A 30 -11.33 -0.92 4.79
CA ASP A 30 -10.02 -0.49 5.27
C ASP A 30 -8.89 -0.72 4.24
N TYR A 31 -9.23 -0.76 2.95
CA TYR A 31 -8.24 -0.96 1.88
C TYR A 31 -7.22 0.18 1.83
N VAL A 32 -5.94 -0.21 1.80
CA VAL A 32 -4.83 0.71 1.56
C VAL A 32 -3.90 0.17 0.47
N GLN A 33 -3.32 1.08 -0.30
CA GLN A 33 -2.33 0.77 -1.32
C GLN A 33 -0.93 1.18 -0.86
N LEU A 34 0.02 0.26 -1.00
CA LEU A 34 1.44 0.48 -0.77
C LEU A 34 2.16 0.55 -2.11
N THR A 35 3.06 1.52 -2.27
CA THR A 35 4.01 1.56 -3.39
C THR A 35 5.37 1.10 -2.89
N LEU A 36 5.90 0.02 -3.46
CA LEU A 36 7.22 -0.51 -3.14
C LEU A 36 8.19 -0.14 -4.25
N THR A 37 9.35 0.34 -3.86
CA THR A 37 10.50 0.57 -4.75
C THR A 37 11.64 -0.33 -4.31
N ALA A 38 12.37 -0.89 -5.29
CA ALA A 38 13.54 -1.72 -5.00
C ALA A 38 14.81 -0.86 -5.13
N ASP A 39 15.56 -0.76 -4.03
CA ASP A 39 16.80 0.02 -3.99
C ASP A 39 17.79 -0.45 -5.07
N GLY A 40 18.48 0.50 -5.69
CA GLY A 40 19.39 0.24 -6.82
C GLY A 40 18.68 -0.11 -8.14
N SER A 41 17.36 0.06 -8.25
CA SER A 41 16.61 -0.14 -9.50
C SER A 41 15.49 0.89 -9.67
N ASP A 42 15.03 1.03 -10.91
CA ASP A 42 13.83 1.83 -11.23
C ASP A 42 12.52 1.01 -11.09
N ALA A 43 12.58 -0.20 -10.52
CA ALA A 43 11.42 -1.06 -10.38
C ALA A 43 10.49 -0.54 -9.28
N GLN A 44 9.20 -0.43 -9.61
CA GLN A 44 8.13 -0.08 -8.68
C GLN A 44 6.99 -1.10 -8.77
N GLN A 45 6.31 -1.35 -7.66
CA GLN A 45 5.13 -2.20 -7.63
C GLN A 45 4.11 -1.69 -6.62
N ALA A 46 2.83 -1.82 -6.95
CA ALA A 46 1.74 -1.61 -6.00
C ALA A 46 1.43 -2.91 -5.26
N LEU A 47 1.08 -2.80 -3.98
CA LEU A 47 0.49 -3.86 -3.17
C LEU A 47 -0.77 -3.34 -2.50
N GLY A 48 -1.76 -4.23 -2.33
CA GLY A 48 -2.92 -3.94 -1.49
C GLY A 48 -2.71 -4.46 -0.08
N ALA A 49 -3.37 -3.85 0.90
CA ALA A 49 -3.45 -4.37 2.26
C ALA A 49 -4.77 -3.97 2.94
N HIS A 50 -5.22 -4.80 3.88
CA HIS A 50 -6.10 -4.37 4.94
C HIS A 50 -5.30 -3.50 5.91
N ALA A 51 -5.79 -2.31 6.28
CA ALA A 51 -5.11 -1.41 7.20
C ALA A 51 -4.83 -2.09 8.56
N GLU A 52 -5.75 -2.94 9.04
CA GLU A 52 -5.53 -3.68 10.29
C GLU A 52 -4.28 -4.59 10.20
N HIS A 53 -4.18 -5.41 9.16
CA HIS A 53 -3.04 -6.30 8.96
C HIS A 53 -1.74 -5.51 8.73
N LEU A 54 -1.81 -4.38 8.01
CA LEU A 54 -0.66 -3.51 7.80
C LEU A 54 -0.15 -2.95 9.13
N ASN A 55 -1.03 -2.46 9.99
CA ASN A 55 -0.65 -1.90 11.30
C ASN A 55 0.06 -2.92 12.20
N GLN A 56 -0.18 -4.21 12.04
CA GLN A 56 0.55 -5.27 12.77
C GLN A 56 1.98 -5.48 12.26
N ALA A 57 2.27 -5.12 11.00
CA ALA A 57 3.57 -5.26 10.37
C ALA A 57 4.43 -3.98 10.44
N LEU A 58 3.82 -2.84 10.76
CA LEU A 58 4.50 -1.54 10.79
C LEU A 58 5.41 -1.38 12.02
N ALA A 59 6.46 -0.59 11.85
CA ALA A 59 7.38 -0.27 12.93
C ALA A 59 6.69 0.54 14.04
N PRO A 60 7.15 0.42 15.31
CA PRO A 60 6.61 1.21 16.41
C PRO A 60 6.60 2.72 16.10
N GLY A 61 5.48 3.38 16.39
CA GLY A 61 5.28 4.81 16.15
C GLY A 61 4.72 5.17 14.77
N PHE A 62 4.47 4.17 13.91
CA PHE A 62 3.77 4.35 12.65
C PHE A 62 2.40 3.67 12.68
N THR A 63 1.37 4.35 12.18
CA THR A 63 -0.01 3.84 12.15
C THR A 63 -0.73 4.39 10.93
N VAL A 64 -1.54 3.55 10.31
CA VAL A 64 -2.39 3.88 9.17
C VAL A 64 -3.84 3.88 9.64
N GLU A 65 -4.52 5.01 9.44
CA GLU A 65 -5.93 5.19 9.81
C GLU A 65 -6.76 5.49 8.55
N VAL A 66 -7.73 4.63 8.28
CA VAL A 66 -8.68 4.82 7.18
C VAL A 66 -9.90 5.56 7.71
N HIS A 67 -10.17 6.74 7.15
CA HIS A 67 -11.31 7.57 7.54
C HIS A 67 -12.39 7.47 6.47
N LEU A 68 -13.47 6.74 6.79
CA LEU A 68 -14.66 6.66 5.95
C LEU A 68 -15.48 7.95 6.12
N MET A 69 -15.80 8.62 5.02
CA MET A 69 -16.65 9.82 5.00
C MET A 69 -18.14 9.48 5.05
#